data_AF-A0A1H0AAZ7-F1
#
_entry.id   AF-A0A1H0AAZ7-F1
#
_cell.length_a   1.000
_cell.length_b   1.000
_cell.length_c   1.000
_cell.angle_alpha   90.00
_cell.angle_beta   90.00
_cell.angle_gamma   90.00
#
_symmetry.space_group_name_H-M   'P 1'
#
loop_
_entity.id
_entity.type
_entity.pdbx_description
1 polymer ?
#
loop_
_entity_poly.entity_id
_entity_poly.type
_entity_poly.pdbx_seq_one_letter_code
_entity_poly.pdbx_strand_id
1 'polypeptide(L)'
;MDIKVGQVTEEMVSRFHELNQLSKAIDAELSELKTKFNTHFDSVLGQSEKGEIRYGNYKLQRQIRKSESFHNEKTVQKLEELNLQDCIVTTKQPDKQKIEAALTLGLIPYGELDECVQRKITPVIVVKETPIVK
;
A
#
# COMPACT_ATOMS: atom_id res chain seq x y z
N MET A 1 -12.00 37.52 -25.86
CA MET A 1 -12.17 37.08 -24.46
C MET A 1 -11.88 35.60 -24.44
N ASP A 2 -10.66 35.26 -24.02
CA ASP A 2 -10.14 33.90 -24.01
C ASP A 2 -10.97 33.00 -23.10
N ILE A 3 -11.49 31.93 -23.68
CA ILE A 3 -12.18 30.86 -22.97
C ILE A 3 -11.12 30.11 -22.15
N LYS A 4 -11.06 30.36 -20.84
CA LYS A 4 -10.23 29.57 -19.92
C LYS A 4 -10.83 28.17 -19.79
N VAL A 5 -10.36 27.25 -20.63
CA VAL A 5 -10.60 25.81 -20.48
C VAL A 5 -9.93 25.36 -19.17
N GLY A 6 -10.72 24.91 -18.17
CA GLY A 6 -10.22 24.20 -16.99
C GLY A 6 -10.29 24.90 -15.63
N GLN A 7 -11.27 25.76 -15.35
CA GLN A 7 -11.44 26.29 -13.98
C GLN A 7 -12.12 25.27 -13.06
N VAL A 8 -11.47 24.93 -11.94
CA VAL A 8 -12.08 24.20 -10.83
C VAL A 8 -13.04 25.14 -10.10
N THR A 9 -14.29 24.72 -9.93
CA THR A 9 -15.30 25.51 -9.20
C THR A 9 -15.35 25.12 -7.72
N GLU A 10 -15.85 26.04 -6.88
CA GLU A 10 -16.10 25.76 -5.47
C GLU A 10 -17.05 24.56 -5.30
N GLU A 11 -18.08 24.47 -6.13
CA GLU A 11 -19.03 23.35 -6.15
C GLU A 11 -18.34 22.00 -6.42
N MET A 12 -17.35 21.96 -7.32
CA MET A 12 -16.59 20.73 -7.57
C MET A 12 -15.76 20.33 -6.34
N VAL A 13 -15.16 21.31 -5.66
CA VAL A 13 -14.32 21.07 -4.47
C VAL A 13 -15.15 20.64 -3.28
N SER A 14 -16.30 21.28 -3.04
CA SER A 14 -17.24 20.90 -1.98
C SER A 14 -17.81 19.51 -2.23
N ARG A 15 -18.25 19.24 -3.46
CA ARG A 15 -18.77 17.92 -3.84
C ARG A 15 -17.71 16.82 -3.68
N PHE A 16 -16.46 17.09 -4.05
CA PHE A 16 -15.36 16.16 -3.82
C PHE A 16 -15.16 15.88 -2.32
N HIS A 17 -15.21 16.93 -1.48
CA HIS A 17 -15.08 16.77 -0.04
C HIS A 17 -16.19 15.86 0.52
N GLU A 18 -17.44 16.13 0.18
CA GLU A 18 -18.60 15.31 0.59
C GLU A 18 -18.44 13.84 0.17
N LEU A 19 -18.14 13.60 -1.11
CA LEU A 19 -17.97 12.25 -1.66
C LEU A 19 -16.81 11.51 -0.99
N ASN A 20 -15.72 12.20 -0.66
CA ASN A 20 -14.58 11.60 0.04
C ASN A 20 -14.95 11.19 1.47
N GLN A 21 -15.74 11.99 2.19
CA GLN A 21 -16.23 11.61 3.52
C GLN A 21 -17.21 10.43 3.43
N LEU A 22 -18.12 10.45 2.45
CA LEU A 22 -19.06 9.37 2.21
C LEU A 22 -18.34 8.06 1.85
N SER A 23 -17.31 8.13 0.99
CA SER A 23 -16.47 6.97 0.65
C SER A 23 -15.84 6.37 1.89
N LYS A 24 -15.25 7.19 2.77
CA LYS A 24 -14.67 6.71 4.03
C LYS A 24 -15.69 6.03 4.94
N ALA A 25 -16.90 6.60 5.02
CA ALA A 25 -17.98 6.01 5.81
C ALA A 25 -18.41 4.64 5.24
N ILE A 26 -18.59 4.56 3.91
CA ILE A 26 -18.90 3.29 3.21
C ILE A 26 -17.78 2.27 3.41
N ASP A 27 -16.52 2.67 3.27
CA ASP A 27 -15.37 1.79 3.47
C ASP A 27 -15.30 1.25 4.90
N ALA A 28 -15.63 2.08 5.90
CA ALA A 28 -15.72 1.67 7.29
C ALA A 28 -16.85 0.65 7.52
N GLU A 29 -18.05 0.91 7.00
CA GLU A 29 -19.19 0.00 7.10
C GLU A 29 -18.90 -1.35 6.42
N LEU A 30 -18.32 -1.32 5.21
CA LEU A 30 -17.87 -2.52 4.50
C LEU A 30 -16.82 -3.29 5.29
N SER A 31 -15.89 -2.61 5.95
CA SER A 31 -14.87 -3.23 6.80
C SER A 31 -15.48 -3.92 8.02
N GLU A 32 -16.46 -3.29 8.67
CA GLU A 32 -17.19 -3.88 9.78
C GLU A 32 -17.96 -5.13 9.33
N LEU A 33 -18.68 -5.07 8.21
CA LEU A 33 -19.39 -6.21 7.64
C LEU A 33 -18.46 -7.37 7.28
N LYS A 34 -17.32 -7.09 6.64
CA LYS A 34 -16.29 -8.12 6.34
C LYS A 34 -15.81 -8.81 7.62
N THR A 35 -15.60 -8.04 8.68
CA THR A 35 -15.18 -8.59 9.99
C THR A 35 -16.26 -9.51 10.54
N LYS A 36 -17.53 -9.07 10.56
CA LYS A 36 -18.67 -9.90 11.00
C LYS A 36 -18.79 -11.19 10.18
N PHE A 37 -18.65 -11.12 8.87
CA PHE A 37 -18.72 -12.30 8.00
C PHE A 37 -17.59 -13.28 8.28
N ASN A 38 -16.35 -12.80 8.47
CA ASN A 38 -15.23 -13.66 8.83
C ASN A 38 -15.45 -14.34 10.18
N THR A 39 -15.85 -13.60 11.22
CA THR A 39 -16.18 -14.18 12.53
C THR A 39 -17.29 -15.22 12.45
N HIS A 40 -18.32 -14.97 11.63
CA HIS A 40 -19.38 -15.94 11.39
C HIS A 40 -18.84 -17.23 10.74
N PHE A 41 -18.03 -17.10 9.69
CA PHE A 41 -17.40 -18.26 9.06
C PHE A 41 -16.44 -19.00 10.01
N ASP A 42 -15.70 -18.29 10.86
CA ASP A 42 -14.82 -18.90 11.87
C ASP A 42 -15.61 -19.75 12.86
N SER A 43 -16.79 -19.27 13.28
CA SER A 43 -17.68 -20.01 14.19
C SER A 43 -18.34 -21.23 13.54
N VAL A 44 -18.64 -21.18 12.24
CA VAL A 44 -19.42 -22.23 11.54
C VAL A 44 -18.51 -23.26 10.87
N LEU A 45 -17.38 -22.84 10.32
CA LEU A 45 -16.49 -23.66 9.49
C LEU A 45 -15.05 -23.77 10.04
N GLY A 46 -14.63 -22.88 10.96
CA GLY A 46 -13.25 -22.80 11.47
C GLY A 46 -12.40 -21.76 10.72
N GLN A 47 -11.26 -21.34 11.27
CA GLN A 47 -10.52 -20.13 10.82
C GLN A 47 -9.90 -20.18 9.41
N SER A 48 -9.60 -21.36 8.89
CA SER A 48 -8.83 -21.51 7.63
C SER A 48 -9.59 -22.21 6.51
N GLU A 49 -10.90 -22.41 6.70
CA GLU A 49 -11.74 -23.15 5.76
C GLU A 49 -12.43 -22.26 4.73
N LYS A 50 -12.54 -22.74 3.49
CA LYS A 50 -13.38 -22.07 2.48
C LYS A 50 -14.85 -22.29 2.82
N GLY A 51 -15.69 -21.29 2.54
CA GLY A 51 -17.08 -21.31 2.95
C GLY A 51 -18.01 -20.64 1.97
N GLU A 52 -19.24 -21.13 1.93
CA GLU A 52 -20.29 -20.59 1.08
C GLU A 52 -21.64 -20.71 1.78
N ILE A 53 -22.34 -19.59 1.91
CA ILE A 53 -23.68 -19.53 2.52
C ILE A 53 -24.57 -18.66 1.64
N ARG A 54 -25.80 -19.11 1.37
CA ARG A 54 -26.80 -18.33 0.61
C ARG A 54 -27.73 -17.58 1.56
N TYR A 55 -27.95 -16.31 1.25
CA TYR A 55 -28.92 -15.44 1.92
C TYR A 55 -29.86 -14.85 0.87
N GLY A 56 -31.04 -15.48 0.67
CA GLY A 56 -31.98 -15.08 -0.37
C GLY A 56 -31.33 -15.07 -1.76
N ASN A 57 -31.27 -13.90 -2.38
CA ASN A 57 -30.67 -13.68 -3.70
C ASN A 57 -29.14 -13.49 -3.67
N TYR A 58 -28.54 -13.42 -2.49
CA TYR A 58 -27.11 -13.18 -2.32
C TYR A 58 -26.37 -14.43 -1.88
N LYS A 59 -25.09 -14.47 -2.23
CA LYS A 59 -24.20 -15.58 -1.94
C LYS A 59 -22.95 -15.06 -1.25
N LEU A 60 -22.82 -15.36 0.04
CA LEU A 60 -21.64 -15.01 0.82
C LEU A 60 -20.60 -16.12 0.66
N GLN A 61 -19.42 -15.79 0.15
CA GLN A 61 -18.32 -16.74 -0.06
C GLN A 61 -17.05 -16.26 0.63
N ARG A 62 -16.41 -17.15 1.40
CA ARG A 62 -15.06 -16.94 1.94
C ARG A 62 -14.04 -17.62 1.05
N GLN A 63 -13.14 -16.82 0.49
CA GLN A 63 -11.97 -17.30 -0.24
C GLN A 63 -10.75 -17.29 0.68
N ILE A 64 -10.00 -18.39 0.68
CA ILE A 64 -8.73 -18.49 1.38
C ILE A 64 -7.62 -18.40 0.34
N ARG A 65 -6.72 -17.41 0.50
CA ARG A 65 -5.51 -17.29 -0.31
C ARG A 65 -4.33 -17.62 0.59
N LYS A 66 -3.61 -18.69 0.28
CA LYS A 66 -2.34 -19.02 0.95
C LYS A 66 -1.21 -18.44 0.12
N SER A 67 -0.33 -17.67 0.74
CA SER A 67 0.96 -17.28 0.17
C SER A 67 2.05 -17.88 1.05
N GLU A 68 2.86 -18.75 0.47
CA GLU A 68 4.04 -19.30 1.13
C GLU A 68 5.26 -18.53 0.65
N SER A 69 6.08 -18.07 1.59
CA SER A 69 7.33 -17.39 1.29
C SER A 69 8.42 -17.94 2.21
N PHE A 70 9.62 -18.09 1.68
CA PHE A 70 10.77 -18.44 2.50
C PHE A 70 11.10 -17.31 3.47
N HIS A 71 11.51 -17.68 4.68
CA HIS A 71 12.09 -16.72 5.60
C HIS A 71 13.53 -16.48 5.17
N ASN A 72 13.77 -15.41 4.40
CA ASN A 72 15.04 -15.16 3.73
C ASN A 72 16.28 -15.49 4.58
N GLU A 73 16.41 -14.95 5.79
CA GLU A 73 17.59 -15.20 6.65
C GLU A 73 17.74 -16.68 7.05
N LYS A 74 16.70 -17.30 7.64
CA LYS A 74 16.73 -18.71 8.05
C LYS A 74 16.96 -19.65 6.87
N THR A 75 16.37 -19.34 5.72
CA THR A 75 16.53 -20.13 4.50
C THR A 75 17.95 -19.98 3.95
N VAL A 76 18.51 -18.77 3.87
CA VAL A 76 19.90 -18.55 3.46
C VAL A 76 20.86 -19.28 4.40
N GLN A 77 20.71 -19.14 5.72
CA GLN A 77 21.54 -19.85 6.69
C GLN A 77 21.47 -21.37 6.50
N LYS A 78 20.27 -21.93 6.26
CA LYS A 78 20.11 -23.35 6.00
C LYS A 78 20.76 -23.79 4.69
N LEU A 79 20.66 -22.96 3.64
CA LEU A 79 21.31 -23.22 2.35
C LEU A 79 22.84 -23.17 2.47
N GLU A 80 23.38 -22.27 3.29
CA GLU A 80 24.81 -22.21 3.63
C GLU A 80 25.27 -23.47 4.37
N GLU A 81 24.52 -23.93 5.38
CA GLU A 81 24.79 -25.19 6.10
C GLU A 81 24.79 -26.42 5.16
N LEU A 82 23.94 -26.39 4.12
CA LEU A 82 23.83 -27.44 3.12
C LEU A 82 24.84 -27.29 1.96
N ASN A 83 25.71 -26.27 2.01
CA ASN A 83 26.65 -25.91 0.94
C ASN A 83 25.99 -25.66 -0.43
N LEU A 84 24.72 -25.24 -0.45
CA LEU A 84 23.96 -24.94 -1.66
C LEU A 84 24.10 -23.46 -2.05
N GLN A 85 25.33 -23.03 -2.30
CA GLN A 85 25.63 -21.63 -2.62
C GLN A 85 24.98 -21.16 -3.92
N ASP A 86 24.80 -22.05 -4.90
CA ASP A 86 24.11 -21.74 -6.17
C ASP A 86 22.62 -21.39 -5.96
N CYS A 87 22.04 -21.73 -4.81
CA CYS A 87 20.67 -21.36 -4.42
C CYS A 87 20.59 -20.02 -3.69
N ILE A 88 21.72 -19.34 -3.44
CA ILE A 88 21.80 -18.06 -2.74
C ILE A 88 22.15 -16.97 -3.76
N VAL A 89 21.27 -15.97 -3.88
CA VAL A 89 21.52 -14.84 -4.79
C VAL A 89 22.28 -13.74 -4.04
N THR A 90 23.52 -13.47 -4.43
CA THR A 90 24.29 -12.31 -3.96
C THR A 90 24.09 -11.12 -4.90
N THR A 91 23.41 -10.07 -4.46
CA THR A 91 23.17 -8.86 -5.28
C THR A 91 24.05 -7.69 -4.84
N LYS A 92 24.73 -7.03 -5.78
CA LYS A 92 25.37 -5.73 -5.54
C LYS A 92 24.28 -4.65 -5.47
N GLN A 93 24.12 -4.02 -4.32
CA GLN A 93 23.14 -2.95 -4.10
C GLN A 93 23.83 -1.69 -3.58
N PRO A 94 23.33 -0.49 -3.95
CA PRO A 94 23.85 0.77 -3.42
C PRO A 94 23.63 0.84 -1.90
N ASP A 95 24.71 1.03 -1.16
CA ASP A 95 24.67 1.28 0.28
C ASP A 95 24.29 2.74 0.52
N LYS A 96 22.99 2.99 0.69
CA LYS A 96 22.43 4.35 0.83
C LYS A 96 23.10 5.12 1.97
N GLN A 97 23.34 4.48 3.11
CA GLN A 97 23.94 5.13 4.27
C GLN A 97 25.37 5.56 3.97
N LYS A 98 26.18 4.70 3.33
CA LYS A 98 27.54 5.06 2.93
C LYS A 98 27.58 6.11 1.82
N ILE A 99 26.63 6.06 0.89
CA ILE A 99 26.50 7.08 -0.17
C ILE A 99 26.16 8.44 0.44
N GLU A 100 25.20 8.51 1.36
CA GLU A 100 24.84 9.75 2.07
C GLU A 100 26.00 10.30 2.89
N ALA A 101 26.73 9.43 3.61
CA ALA A 101 27.93 9.82 4.34
C ALA A 101 29.02 10.37 3.40
N ALA A 102 29.24 9.72 2.25
CA ALA A 102 30.23 10.15 1.27
C ALA A 102 29.86 11.49 0.59
N LEU A 103 28.57 11.73 0.32
CA LEU A 103 28.07 13.04 -0.13
C LEU A 103 28.28 14.13 0.94
N THR A 104 27.96 13.83 2.19
CA THR A 104 28.11 14.77 3.33
C THR A 104 29.57 15.14 3.57
N LEU A 105 30.48 14.17 3.45
CA LEU A 105 31.92 14.35 3.60
C LEU A 105 32.58 14.97 2.36
N GLY A 106 31.82 15.21 1.28
CA GLY A 106 32.34 15.76 0.02
C GLY A 106 33.23 14.78 -0.76
N LEU A 107 33.19 13.49 -0.43
CA LEU A 107 33.88 12.43 -1.19
C LEU A 107 33.20 12.16 -2.53
N ILE A 108 31.89 12.40 -2.59
CA ILE A 108 31.12 12.40 -3.83
C ILE A 108 30.66 13.85 -4.06
N PRO A 109 31.02 14.48 -5.18
CA PRO A 109 30.53 15.82 -5.50
C PRO A 109 29.00 15.86 -5.60
N TYR A 110 28.40 16.96 -5.13
CA TYR A 110 26.98 17.20 -5.31
C TYR A 110 26.62 17.20 -6.80
N GLY A 111 25.55 16.48 -7.17
CA GLY A 111 25.07 16.36 -8.56
C GLY A 111 25.61 15.14 -9.32
N GLU A 112 26.71 14.51 -8.89
CA GLU A 112 27.29 13.37 -9.62
C GLU A 112 26.41 12.11 -9.65
N LEU A 113 25.47 12.00 -8.72
CA LEU A 113 24.52 10.90 -8.68
C LEU A 113 23.12 11.30 -9.14
N ASP A 114 22.90 12.52 -9.63
CA ASP A 114 21.56 13.00 -9.98
C ASP A 114 20.90 12.16 -11.06
N GLU A 115 21.66 11.70 -12.06
CA GLU A 115 21.17 10.80 -13.12
C GLU A 115 20.82 9.39 -12.59
N CYS A 116 21.32 9.01 -11.41
CA CYS A 116 21.03 7.75 -10.74
C CYS A 116 19.80 7.83 -9.82
N VAL A 117 19.29 9.02 -9.51
CA VAL A 117 18.14 9.20 -8.61
C VAL A 117 16.83 9.02 -9.37
N GLN A 118 16.15 7.90 -9.12
CA GLN A 118 14.77 7.73 -9.56
C GLN A 118 13.81 8.51 -8.65
N ARG A 119 13.30 9.65 -9.15
CA ARG A 119 12.32 10.47 -8.43
C ARG A 119 10.90 10.08 -8.87
N LYS A 120 10.19 9.32 -8.04
CA LYS A 120 8.75 9.06 -8.25
C LYS A 120 7.92 10.18 -7.63
N ILE A 121 7.42 11.09 -8.47
CA ILE A 121 6.47 12.13 -8.04
C ILE A 121 5.05 11.57 -8.19
N THR A 122 4.33 11.42 -7.08
CA THR A 122 2.92 11.00 -7.09
C THR A 122 2.07 12.16 -6.57
N PRO A 123 1.33 12.88 -7.44
CA PRO A 123 0.43 13.93 -6.99
C PRO A 123 -0.72 13.34 -6.19
N VAL A 124 -1.07 13.96 -5.07
CA VAL A 124 -2.19 13.55 -4.21
C VAL A 124 -3.11 14.75 -4.02
N ILE A 125 -4.42 14.53 -4.17
CA ILE A 125 -5.45 15.55 -4.01
C ILE A 125 -6.05 15.42 -2.61
N VAL A 126 -6.08 16.53 -1.86
CA VAL A 126 -6.70 16.61 -0.53
C VAL A 126 -7.50 17.90 -0.43
N VAL A 127 -8.77 17.79 -0.06
CA VAL A 127 -9.65 18.94 0.22
C VAL A 127 -9.95 18.97 1.72
N LYS A 128 -9.68 20.10 2.37
CA LYS A 128 -9.91 20.34 3.81
C LYS A 128 -10.77 21.57 3.99
N GLU A 129 -11.61 21.57 5.02
CA GLU A 129 -12.31 22.77 5.47
C GLU A 129 -11.33 23.76 6.08
N THR A 130 -11.48 25.04 5.78
CA THR A 130 -10.75 26.12 6.43
C THR A 130 -11.58 26.66 7.61
N PRO A 131 -11.02 26.77 8.82
CA PRO A 131 -11.76 27.32 9.95
C PRO A 131 -12.11 28.80 9.70
N ILE A 132 -13.35 29.17 10.00
CA ILE A 132 -13.78 30.57 9.97
C ILE A 132 -13.21 31.25 11.22
N VAL A 133 -12.20 32.09 11.04
CA VAL A 133 -11.72 32.98 12.11
C VAL A 133 -12.80 34.03 12.34
N LYS A 134 -13.46 33.98 13.49
CA LYS A 134 -14.39 35.01 13.96
C LYS A 134 -13.64 36.19 14.54
#